data_AF-A0A973GBI7-F1
#
_entry.id   AF-A0A973GBI7-F1
#
_cell.length_a   1.000
_cell.length_b   1.000
_cell.length_c   1.000
_cell.angle_alpha   90.00
_cell.angle_beta   90.00
_cell.angle_gamma   90.00
#
_symmetry.space_group_name_H-M   'P 1'
#
loop_
_entity.id
_entity.type
_entity.pdbx_description
1 polymer ?
#
loop_
_entity_poly.entity_id
_entity_poly.type
_entity_poly.pdbx_seq_one_letter_code
_entity_poly.pdbx_strand_id
1 'polypeptide(L)'
;MDLDKRRTPSPNASDAPDGWLDRAVLTLAYGAVAPVTLFLVGWWGSLPFLTDRRVLAIGGVGLLVGLAVDVPLHRWWRRHGYSAPVGVLAALYGFYAIMIFGVFMGVPVPLLGLGLAAGVFAARSRRDLRATARLSAAWMTLACCGAAAFALASPSTPADLTGMLALPFAVTWTMVGWLIAVGGVLLVAAQYWLTAASGRWWARHAHAV
;
A
#
# COMPACT_ATOMS: atom_id res chain seq x y z
N MET A 1 49.04 -21.58 -19.88
CA MET A 1 47.84 -22.34 -19.48
C MET A 1 47.19 -21.53 -18.37
N ASP A 2 46.38 -20.57 -18.81
CA ASP A 2 45.51 -19.71 -18.00
C ASP A 2 44.58 -20.53 -17.13
N LEU A 3 44.54 -20.25 -15.83
CA LEU A 3 43.32 -20.25 -15.04
C LEU A 3 43.56 -19.30 -13.85
N ASP A 4 43.70 -18.01 -14.16
CA ASP A 4 43.51 -16.96 -13.17
C ASP A 4 42.08 -17.09 -12.62
N LYS A 5 42.02 -17.46 -11.35
CA LYS A 5 40.80 -17.62 -10.58
C LYS A 5 40.08 -16.27 -10.61
N ARG A 6 39.08 -16.15 -11.49
CA ARG A 6 38.00 -15.18 -11.34
C ARG A 6 37.41 -15.39 -9.95
N ARG A 7 37.93 -14.67 -8.96
CA ARG A 7 37.22 -14.39 -7.71
C ARG A 7 35.96 -13.70 -8.16
N THR A 8 34.87 -14.45 -8.22
CA THR A 8 33.55 -13.86 -8.09
C THR A 8 33.62 -12.98 -6.85
N PRO A 9 33.29 -11.68 -6.95
CA PRO A 9 33.19 -10.88 -5.75
C PRO A 9 32.17 -11.59 -4.86
N SER A 10 32.62 -12.02 -3.68
CA SER A 10 31.73 -12.36 -2.58
C SER A 10 30.69 -11.24 -2.49
N PRO A 11 29.38 -11.53 -2.36
CA PRO A 11 28.38 -10.49 -2.11
C PRO A 11 28.85 -9.71 -0.89
N ASN A 12 29.42 -8.54 -1.13
CA ASN A 12 30.07 -7.77 -0.10
C ASN A 12 28.99 -7.38 0.90
N ALA A 13 29.34 -7.43 2.18
CA ALA A 13 28.56 -6.90 3.29
C ALA A 13 28.37 -5.36 3.23
N SER A 14 28.55 -4.75 2.06
CA SER A 14 28.38 -3.32 1.74
C SER A 14 27.01 -2.99 1.14
N ASP A 15 26.11 -3.97 0.96
CA ASP A 15 24.71 -3.72 0.59
C ASP A 15 23.81 -3.50 1.84
N ALA A 16 24.39 -2.99 2.91
CA ALA A 16 23.58 -2.43 3.98
C ALA A 16 22.92 -1.14 3.44
N PRO A 17 21.64 -0.87 3.75
CA PRO A 17 20.98 0.38 3.38
C PRO A 17 21.60 1.54 4.17
N ASP A 18 22.71 2.06 3.66
CA ASP A 18 23.52 3.10 4.32
C ASP A 18 22.91 4.50 4.09
N GLY A 19 22.16 4.65 2.99
CA GLY A 19 21.42 5.85 2.66
C GLY A 19 20.39 6.20 3.73
N TRP A 20 20.39 7.45 4.21
CA TRP A 20 19.34 7.98 5.09
C TRP A 20 17.94 7.82 4.46
N LEU A 21 17.85 7.88 3.13
CA LEU A 21 16.63 7.66 2.34
C LEU A 21 16.11 6.22 2.45
N ASP A 22 16.97 5.21 2.42
CA ASP A 22 16.54 3.82 2.53
C ASP A 22 16.08 3.50 3.95
N ARG A 23 16.76 4.09 4.94
CA ARG A 23 16.29 4.06 6.33
C ARG A 23 14.93 4.74 6.48
N ALA A 24 14.71 5.91 5.88
CA ALA A 24 13.43 6.61 5.94
C ALA A 24 12.31 5.80 5.26
N VAL A 25 12.56 5.23 4.08
CA VAL A 25 11.57 4.42 3.35
C VAL A 25 11.22 3.15 4.13
N LEU A 26 12.22 2.41 4.65
CA LEU A 26 11.96 1.22 5.46
C LEU A 26 11.23 1.59 6.77
N THR A 27 11.58 2.70 7.40
CA THR A 27 10.92 3.15 8.63
C THR A 27 9.46 3.52 8.37
N LEU A 28 9.19 4.25 7.30
CA LEU A 28 7.83 4.64 6.93
C LEU A 28 6.99 3.43 6.49
N ALA A 29 7.61 2.51 5.73
CA ALA A 29 6.93 1.32 5.20
C ALA A 29 6.65 0.24 6.24
N TYR A 30 7.42 0.16 7.34
CA TYR A 30 7.23 -0.89 8.34
C TYR A 30 6.78 -0.37 9.70
N GLY A 31 7.14 0.87 10.08
CA GLY A 31 6.90 1.43 11.42
C GLY A 31 5.44 1.74 11.72
N ALA A 32 4.60 1.91 10.69
CA ALA A 32 3.16 2.10 10.91
C ALA A 32 2.40 0.78 11.04
N VAL A 33 2.99 -0.36 10.62
CA VAL A 33 2.25 -1.63 10.49
C VAL A 33 1.85 -2.19 11.85
N ALA A 34 2.82 -2.35 12.76
CA ALA A 34 2.58 -2.89 14.10
C ALA A 34 1.61 -2.03 14.94
N PRO A 35 1.81 -0.70 15.09
CA PRO A 35 0.90 0.12 15.89
C PRO A 35 -0.51 0.19 15.31
N VAL A 36 -0.65 0.29 13.98
CA VAL A 36 -1.97 0.38 13.34
C VAL A 36 -2.70 -0.96 13.38
N THR A 37 -2.03 -2.09 13.14
CA THR A 37 -2.65 -3.43 13.23
C THR A 37 -3.15 -3.72 14.64
N LEU A 38 -2.32 -3.51 15.67
CA LEU A 38 -2.69 -3.76 17.06
C LEU A 38 -3.76 -2.79 17.57
N PHE A 39 -3.75 -1.53 17.12
CA PHE A 39 -4.85 -0.60 17.37
C PHE A 39 -6.15 -1.09 16.74
N LEU A 40 -6.14 -1.49 15.45
CA LEU A 40 -7.35 -1.99 14.78
C LEU A 40 -7.88 -3.29 15.40
N VAL A 41 -6.99 -4.24 15.73
CA VAL A 41 -7.37 -5.49 16.41
C VAL A 41 -7.96 -5.20 17.78
N GLY A 42 -7.35 -4.30 18.56
CA GLY A 42 -7.89 -3.88 19.85
C GLY A 42 -9.25 -3.16 19.71
N TRP A 43 -9.39 -2.29 18.72
CA TRP A 43 -10.62 -1.57 18.46
C TRP A 43 -11.75 -2.50 17.99
N TRP A 44 -11.59 -3.15 16.84
CA TRP A 44 -12.62 -4.01 16.26
C TRP A 44 -12.89 -5.25 17.11
N GLY A 45 -11.85 -5.83 17.73
CA GLY A 45 -11.98 -6.97 18.62
C GLY A 45 -12.71 -6.65 19.92
N SER A 46 -12.78 -5.38 20.34
CA SER A 46 -13.51 -4.98 21.55
C SER A 46 -14.98 -4.63 21.31
N LEU A 47 -15.38 -4.34 20.05
CA LEU A 47 -16.76 -4.02 19.68
C LEU A 47 -17.81 -5.08 20.07
N PRO A 48 -17.58 -6.40 19.89
CA PRO A 48 -18.58 -7.40 20.27
C PRO A 48 -18.69 -7.60 21.79
N PHE A 49 -17.75 -7.09 22.60
CA PHE A 49 -17.68 -7.38 24.04
C PHE A 49 -17.93 -6.17 24.94
N LEU A 50 -17.79 -4.92 24.45
CA LEU A 50 -17.74 -3.72 25.29
C LEU A 50 -18.45 -2.51 24.66
N THR A 51 -19.15 -1.73 25.48
CA THR A 51 -19.91 -0.53 25.05
C THR A 51 -19.13 0.78 25.29
N ASP A 52 -19.16 1.62 24.25
CA ASP A 52 -18.75 3.03 24.10
C ASP A 52 -17.38 3.47 24.65
N ARG A 53 -17.21 3.67 25.96
CA ARG A 53 -16.04 4.40 26.48
C ARG A 53 -14.78 3.52 26.64
N ARG A 54 -14.96 2.21 26.79
CA ARG A 54 -13.86 1.25 27.02
C ARG A 54 -13.25 0.70 25.72
N VAL A 55 -13.99 0.78 24.61
CA VAL A 55 -13.52 0.43 23.26
C VAL A 55 -12.32 1.31 22.87
N LEU A 56 -12.43 2.61 23.14
CA LEU A 56 -11.37 3.58 22.85
C LEU A 56 -10.14 3.37 23.74
N ALA A 57 -10.34 2.99 25.00
CA ALA A 57 -9.26 2.65 25.93
C ALA A 57 -8.51 1.38 25.52
N ILE A 58 -9.21 0.34 25.07
CA ILE A 58 -8.59 -0.91 24.59
C ILE A 58 -7.89 -0.70 23.24
N GLY A 59 -8.48 0.08 22.34
CA GLY A 59 -7.78 0.55 21.14
C GLY A 59 -6.47 1.27 21.51
N GLY A 60 -6.53 2.21 22.47
CA GLY A 60 -5.35 2.93 22.97
C GLY A 60 -4.27 2.01 23.57
N VAL A 61 -4.66 0.98 24.32
CA VAL A 61 -3.71 -0.05 24.81
C VAL A 61 -3.11 -0.84 23.65
N GLY A 62 -3.91 -1.22 22.64
CA GLY A 62 -3.42 -1.84 21.42
C GLY A 62 -2.39 -0.99 20.68
N LEU A 63 -2.61 0.34 20.61
CA LEU A 63 -1.65 1.28 20.04
C LEU A 63 -0.34 1.32 20.83
N LEU A 64 -0.40 1.40 22.16
CA LEU A 64 0.78 1.44 23.03
C LEU A 64 1.59 0.14 22.96
N VAL A 65 0.92 -1.01 22.96
CA VAL A 65 1.56 -2.32 22.78
C VAL A 65 2.16 -2.42 21.39
N GLY A 66 1.46 -1.98 20.35
CA GLY A 66 2.00 -1.96 19.00
C GLY A 66 3.20 -1.05 18.83
N LEU A 67 3.23 0.10 19.50
CA LEU A 67 4.41 0.98 19.53
C LEU A 67 5.59 0.32 20.27
N ALA A 68 5.32 -0.39 21.37
CA ALA A 68 6.34 -1.11 22.11
C ALA A 68 6.93 -2.28 21.31
N VAL A 69 6.10 -2.97 20.51
CA VAL A 69 6.52 -4.05 19.60
C VAL A 69 7.20 -3.52 18.34
N ASP A 70 6.88 -2.30 17.91
CA ASP A 70 7.48 -1.69 16.72
C ASP A 70 9.00 -1.46 16.90
N VAL A 71 9.46 -1.09 18.09
CA VAL A 71 10.89 -0.85 18.38
C VAL A 71 11.79 -2.07 18.10
N PRO A 72 11.53 -3.28 18.62
CA PRO A 72 12.32 -4.48 18.30
C PRO A 72 12.08 -4.96 16.86
N LEU A 73 10.85 -4.83 16.34
CA LEU A 73 10.49 -5.26 15.00
C LEU A 73 11.20 -4.42 13.92
N HIS A 74 11.30 -3.10 14.13
CA HIS A 74 12.03 -2.18 13.27
C HIS A 74 13.52 -2.53 13.15
N ARG A 75 14.15 -2.92 14.27
CA ARG A 75 15.54 -3.42 14.27
C ARG A 75 15.71 -4.69 13.45
N TRP A 76 14.70 -5.55 13.41
CA TRP A 76 14.70 -6.76 12.60
C TRP A 76 14.50 -6.46 11.11
N TRP A 77 13.53 -5.60 10.76
CA TRP A 77 13.30 -5.13 9.39
C TRP A 77 14.47 -4.36 8.80
N ARG A 78 15.20 -3.58 9.60
CA ARG A 78 16.43 -2.93 9.14
C ARG A 78 17.51 -3.91 8.68
N ARG A 79 17.50 -5.15 9.17
CA ARG A 79 18.46 -6.19 8.80
C ARG A 79 17.98 -7.10 7.67
N HIS A 80 16.66 -7.24 7.47
CA HIS A 80 16.06 -8.21 6.52
C HIS A 80 15.07 -7.60 5.51
N GLY A 81 14.81 -6.30 5.56
CA GLY A 81 13.73 -5.66 4.81
C GLY A 81 13.92 -5.68 3.30
N TYR A 82 15.17 -5.64 2.81
CA TYR A 82 15.47 -5.78 1.39
C TYR A 82 15.44 -7.26 0.92
N SER A 83 15.69 -8.23 1.80
CA SER A 83 15.60 -9.67 1.49
C SER A 83 14.23 -10.28 1.76
N ALA A 84 13.23 -9.47 2.11
CA ALA A 84 11.88 -9.95 2.39
C ALA A 84 11.31 -10.75 1.19
N PRO A 85 10.64 -11.90 1.46
CA PRO A 85 10.02 -12.68 0.39
C PRO A 85 8.88 -11.90 -0.26
N VAL A 86 8.60 -12.20 -1.53
CA VAL A 86 7.56 -11.49 -2.32
C VAL A 86 6.20 -11.51 -1.63
N GLY A 87 5.86 -12.60 -0.94
CA GLY A 87 4.61 -12.71 -0.19
C GLY A 87 4.47 -11.69 0.96
N VAL A 88 5.57 -11.37 1.66
CA VAL A 88 5.56 -10.37 2.74
C VAL A 88 5.35 -8.97 2.18
N LEU A 89 5.97 -8.64 1.06
CA LEU A 89 5.76 -7.36 0.38
C LEU A 89 4.35 -7.24 -0.19
N ALA A 90 3.79 -8.33 -0.71
CA ALA A 90 2.41 -8.38 -1.15
C ALA A 90 1.42 -8.18 -0.01
N ALA A 91 1.67 -8.82 1.15
CA ALA A 91 0.88 -8.62 2.35
C ALA A 91 0.99 -7.19 2.89
N LEU A 92 2.20 -6.62 2.90
CA LEU A 92 2.44 -5.24 3.31
C LEU A 92 1.71 -4.25 2.41
N TYR A 93 1.83 -4.42 1.08
CA TYR A 93 1.11 -3.61 0.12
C TYR A 93 -0.40 -3.72 0.33
N GLY A 94 -0.92 -4.94 0.49
CA GLY A 94 -2.33 -5.19 0.78
C GLY A 94 -2.80 -4.51 2.06
N PHE A 95 -2.01 -4.58 3.13
CA PHE A 95 -2.29 -3.91 4.39
C PHE A 95 -2.46 -2.40 4.20
N TYR A 96 -1.51 -1.74 3.53
CA TYR A 96 -1.63 -0.31 3.24
C TYR A 96 -2.77 0.01 2.27
N ALA A 97 -3.02 -0.85 1.29
CA ALA A 97 -4.13 -0.68 0.36
C ALA A 97 -5.47 -0.69 1.10
N ILE A 98 -5.69 -1.64 2.01
CA ILE A 98 -6.90 -1.73 2.84
C ILE A 98 -7.01 -0.51 3.77
N MET A 99 -5.91 -0.08 4.40
CA MET A 99 -5.90 1.08 5.28
C MET A 99 -6.28 2.37 4.53
N ILE A 100 -5.63 2.63 3.40
CA ILE A 100 -5.93 3.79 2.57
C ILE A 100 -7.37 3.71 2.07
N PHE A 101 -7.79 2.55 1.58
CA PHE A 101 -9.16 2.35 1.11
C PHE A 101 -10.20 2.62 2.21
N GLY A 102 -9.96 2.14 3.44
CA GLY A 102 -10.84 2.38 4.58
C GLY A 102 -10.87 3.85 5.03
N VAL A 103 -9.72 4.50 5.14
CA VAL A 103 -9.62 5.93 5.54
C VAL A 103 -10.31 6.84 4.54
N PHE A 104 -10.23 6.52 3.24
CA PHE A 104 -10.87 7.28 2.18
C PHE A 104 -12.29 6.79 1.86
N MET A 105 -12.98 6.17 2.83
CA MET A 105 -14.39 5.78 2.72
C MET A 105 -14.69 4.92 1.48
N GLY A 106 -13.76 4.06 1.08
CA GLY A 106 -13.91 3.18 -0.07
C GLY A 106 -13.60 3.84 -1.43
N VAL A 107 -13.02 5.04 -1.47
CA VAL A 107 -12.56 5.64 -2.74
C VAL A 107 -11.19 5.07 -3.14
N PRO A 108 -11.06 4.43 -4.32
CA PRO A 108 -9.83 3.73 -4.72
C PRO A 108 -8.71 4.66 -5.24
N VAL A 109 -9.01 5.93 -5.54
CA VAL A 109 -8.07 6.89 -6.14
C VAL A 109 -6.73 7.02 -5.39
N PRO A 110 -6.68 7.12 -4.04
CA PRO A 110 -5.42 7.32 -3.33
C PRO A 110 -4.48 6.11 -3.38
N LEU A 111 -4.96 4.93 -3.79
CA LEU A 111 -4.11 3.75 -4.00
C LEU A 111 -3.11 3.98 -5.16
N LEU A 112 -3.35 4.98 -6.03
CA LEU A 112 -2.37 5.45 -7.03
C LEU A 112 -1.05 5.89 -6.38
N GLY A 113 -1.11 6.59 -5.25
CA GLY A 113 0.08 6.99 -4.49
C GLY A 113 0.85 5.78 -3.96
N LEU A 114 0.13 4.76 -3.51
CA LEU A 114 0.74 3.51 -3.04
C LEU A 114 1.43 2.74 -4.18
N GLY A 115 0.86 2.77 -5.38
CA GLY A 115 1.47 2.19 -6.59
C GLY A 115 2.79 2.86 -6.96
N LEU A 116 2.85 4.19 -6.86
CA LEU A 116 4.08 4.95 -7.08
C LEU A 116 5.18 4.55 -6.07
N ALA A 117 4.82 4.47 -4.79
CA ALA A 117 5.76 4.05 -3.74
C ALA A 117 6.27 2.62 -3.98
N ALA A 118 5.38 1.69 -4.37
CA ALA A 118 5.74 0.32 -4.69
C ALA A 118 6.67 0.22 -5.90
N GLY A 119 6.46 1.04 -6.95
CA GLY A 119 7.32 1.09 -8.12
C GLY A 119 8.75 1.55 -7.79
N VAL A 120 8.89 2.60 -6.97
CA VAL A 120 10.20 3.07 -6.48
C VAL A 120 10.88 2.00 -5.63
N PHE A 121 10.14 1.38 -4.71
CA PHE A 121 10.67 0.33 -3.84
C PHE A 121 11.17 -0.89 -4.65
N ALA A 122 10.42 -1.31 -5.67
CA ALA A 122 10.80 -2.43 -6.52
C ALA A 122 12.05 -2.12 -7.36
N ALA A 123 12.18 -0.88 -7.87
CA ALA A 123 13.38 -0.45 -8.59
C ALA A 123 14.63 -0.47 -7.69
N ARG A 124 14.54 0.06 -6.47
CA ARG A 124 15.65 0.03 -5.51
C ARG A 124 16.04 -1.38 -5.07
N SER A 125 15.04 -2.25 -4.91
CA SER A 125 15.26 -3.65 -4.54
C SER A 125 15.70 -4.54 -5.71
N ARG A 126 15.89 -3.99 -6.92
CA ARG A 126 16.15 -4.74 -8.17
C ARG A 126 15.15 -5.88 -8.41
N ARG A 127 13.91 -5.71 -7.97
CA ARG A 127 12.83 -6.70 -8.15
C ARG A 127 12.14 -6.51 -9.49
N ASP A 128 11.39 -7.53 -9.91
CA ASP A 128 10.60 -7.46 -11.14
C ASP A 128 9.51 -6.36 -11.03
N LEU A 129 9.73 -5.28 -11.78
CA LEU A 129 8.80 -4.15 -11.89
C LEU A 129 7.45 -4.58 -12.48
N ARG A 130 7.43 -5.55 -13.40
CA ARG A 130 6.17 -6.02 -14.01
C ARG A 130 5.35 -6.81 -13.01
N ALA A 131 5.98 -7.67 -12.22
CA ALA A 131 5.30 -8.38 -11.14
C ALA A 131 4.72 -7.41 -10.11
N THR A 132 5.49 -6.39 -9.73
CA THR A 132 5.03 -5.35 -8.79
C THR A 132 3.86 -4.53 -9.35
N ALA A 133 3.92 -4.14 -10.63
CA ALA A 133 2.83 -3.42 -11.29
C ALA A 133 1.56 -4.27 -11.44
N ARG A 134 1.70 -5.58 -11.68
CA ARG A 134 0.55 -6.52 -11.70
C ARG A 134 -0.08 -6.66 -10.32
N LEU A 135 0.74 -6.78 -9.28
CA LEU A 135 0.28 -6.86 -7.90
C LEU A 135 -0.48 -5.58 -7.49
N SER A 136 0.09 -4.41 -7.77
CA SER A 136 -0.55 -3.12 -7.44
C SER A 136 -1.87 -2.93 -8.20
N ALA A 137 -1.90 -3.31 -9.48
CA ALA A 137 -3.11 -3.30 -10.29
C ALA A 137 -4.16 -4.30 -9.79
N ALA A 138 -3.77 -5.51 -9.38
CA ALA A 138 -4.69 -6.51 -8.82
C ALA A 138 -5.39 -5.98 -7.56
N TRP A 139 -4.64 -5.36 -6.64
CA TRP A 139 -5.21 -4.71 -5.46
C TRP A 139 -6.11 -3.52 -5.81
N MET A 140 -5.74 -2.72 -6.81
CA MET A 140 -6.61 -1.64 -7.31
C MET A 140 -7.91 -2.21 -7.89
N THR A 141 -7.86 -3.30 -8.64
CA THR A 141 -9.06 -3.98 -9.15
C THR A 141 -9.95 -4.43 -8.00
N LEU A 142 -9.40 -5.05 -6.96
CA LEU A 142 -10.15 -5.45 -5.77
C LEU A 142 -10.79 -4.25 -5.07
N ALA A 143 -10.06 -3.13 -4.94
CA ALA A 143 -10.59 -1.90 -4.37
C ALA A 143 -11.72 -1.30 -5.22
N CYS A 144 -11.57 -1.27 -6.55
CA CYS A 144 -12.62 -0.83 -7.47
C CYS A 144 -13.86 -1.74 -7.38
N CYS A 145 -13.69 -3.05 -7.28
CA CYS A 145 -14.80 -3.99 -7.07
C CYS A 145 -15.49 -3.75 -5.72
N GLY A 146 -14.74 -3.52 -4.65
CA GLY A 146 -15.28 -3.17 -3.33
C GLY A 146 -16.06 -1.86 -3.36
N ALA A 147 -15.50 -0.82 -3.99
CA ALA A 147 -16.16 0.47 -4.16
C ALA A 147 -17.46 0.34 -4.98
N ALA A 148 -17.43 -0.43 -6.07
CA ALA A 148 -18.61 -0.72 -6.88
C ALA A 148 -19.67 -1.48 -6.07
N ALA A 149 -19.28 -2.45 -5.25
CA ALA A 149 -20.20 -3.18 -4.38
C ALA A 149 -20.88 -2.26 -3.38
N PHE A 150 -20.15 -1.33 -2.73
CA PHE A 150 -20.74 -0.35 -1.82
C PHE A 150 -21.68 0.63 -2.53
N ALA A 151 -21.29 1.10 -3.73
CA ALA A 151 -22.10 1.98 -4.56
C ALA A 151 -23.40 1.31 -5.06
N LEU A 152 -23.39 0.00 -5.31
CA LEU A 152 -24.58 -0.73 -5.75
C LEU A 152 -25.45 -1.20 -4.58
N ALA A 153 -24.88 -1.39 -3.40
CA ALA A 153 -25.62 -1.78 -2.20
C ALA A 153 -26.45 -0.62 -1.61
N SER A 154 -26.08 0.64 -1.91
CA SER A 154 -26.73 1.82 -1.32
C SER A 154 -27.69 2.48 -2.33
N PRO A 155 -29.01 2.52 -2.08
CA PRO A 155 -29.98 3.12 -3.00
C PRO A 155 -29.80 4.65 -3.19
N SER A 156 -29.07 5.31 -2.28
CA SER A 156 -28.85 6.76 -2.27
C SER A 156 -27.60 7.22 -3.04
N THR A 157 -26.79 6.31 -3.57
CA THR A 157 -25.49 6.64 -4.17
C THR A 157 -25.51 7.78 -5.20
N PRO A 158 -26.50 7.90 -6.09
CA PRO A 158 -26.54 9.03 -7.02
C PRO A 158 -26.73 10.38 -6.31
N ALA A 159 -27.54 10.44 -5.26
CA ALA A 159 -27.75 11.65 -4.46
C ALA A 159 -26.48 12.00 -3.65
N ASP A 160 -25.83 10.99 -3.08
CA ASP A 160 -24.58 11.15 -2.34
C ASP A 160 -23.46 11.71 -3.24
N LEU A 161 -23.35 11.22 -4.48
CA LEU A 161 -22.40 11.72 -5.48
C LEU A 161 -22.69 13.15 -5.93
N THR A 162 -23.97 13.51 -6.13
CA THR A 162 -24.36 14.88 -6.45
C THR A 162 -23.95 15.84 -5.33
N GLY A 163 -24.19 15.46 -4.07
CA GLY A 163 -23.80 16.27 -2.90
C GLY A 163 -22.28 16.38 -2.74
N MET A 164 -21.56 15.26 -2.88
CA MET A 164 -20.11 15.21 -2.64
C MET A 164 -19.29 15.95 -3.71
N LEU A 165 -19.79 16.00 -4.94
CA LEU A 165 -19.14 16.69 -6.08
C LEU A 165 -19.76 18.05 -6.40
N ALA A 166 -20.75 18.51 -5.62
CA ALA A 166 -21.47 19.76 -5.81
C ALA A 166 -21.93 19.99 -7.27
N LEU A 167 -22.41 18.93 -7.92
CA LEU A 167 -22.77 18.97 -9.34
C LEU A 167 -24.07 19.76 -9.55
N PRO A 168 -24.17 20.60 -10.60
CA PRO A 168 -25.39 21.34 -10.91
C PRO A 168 -26.51 20.47 -11.51
N PHE A 169 -26.26 19.17 -11.70
CA PHE A 169 -27.20 18.21 -12.29
C PHE A 169 -27.39 16.98 -11.40
N ALA A 170 -28.57 16.35 -11.49
CA ALA A 170 -28.85 15.10 -10.80
C ALA A 170 -28.11 13.94 -11.47
N VAL A 171 -27.32 13.19 -10.69
CA VAL A 171 -26.63 11.99 -11.20
C VAL A 171 -27.66 10.87 -11.36
N THR A 172 -27.67 10.21 -12.52
CA THR A 172 -28.54 9.05 -12.79
C THR A 172 -27.78 7.75 -12.57
N TRP A 173 -28.51 6.65 -12.33
CA TRP A 173 -27.91 5.31 -12.18
C TRP A 173 -27.09 4.87 -13.40
N THR A 174 -27.48 5.30 -14.60
CA THR A 174 -26.72 5.06 -15.83
C THR A 174 -25.35 5.73 -15.79
N MET A 175 -25.26 6.96 -15.27
CA MET A 175 -24.00 7.66 -15.08
C MET A 175 -23.11 6.96 -14.04
N VAL A 176 -23.69 6.47 -12.95
CA VAL A 176 -22.96 5.68 -11.93
C VAL A 176 -22.39 4.40 -12.54
N GLY A 177 -23.17 3.68 -13.35
CA GLY A 177 -22.69 2.49 -14.05
C GLY A 177 -21.50 2.78 -14.97
N TRP A 178 -21.57 3.86 -15.75
CA TRP A 178 -20.46 4.29 -16.61
C TRP A 178 -19.23 4.72 -15.80
N LEU A 179 -19.42 5.42 -14.69
CA LEU A 179 -18.35 5.83 -13.79
C LEU A 179 -17.64 4.60 -13.20
N ILE A 180 -18.38 3.57 -12.79
CA ILE A 180 -17.81 2.32 -12.26
C ILE A 180 -17.03 1.59 -13.36
N ALA A 181 -17.64 1.39 -14.53
CA ALA A 181 -17.03 0.62 -15.61
C ALA A 181 -15.79 1.34 -16.19
N VAL A 182 -15.96 2.57 -16.67
CA VAL A 182 -14.90 3.33 -17.33
C VAL A 182 -13.90 3.86 -16.32
N GLY A 183 -14.37 4.44 -15.21
CA GLY A 183 -13.51 4.95 -14.15
C GLY A 183 -12.67 3.84 -13.52
N GLY A 184 -13.28 2.67 -13.24
CA GLY A 184 -12.57 1.52 -12.69
C GLY A 184 -11.47 1.00 -13.64
N VAL A 185 -11.78 0.81 -14.93
CA VAL A 185 -10.79 0.38 -15.93
C VAL A 185 -9.65 1.40 -16.07
N LEU A 186 -9.97 2.69 -16.14
CA LEU A 186 -8.98 3.75 -16.23
C LEU A 186 -8.09 3.81 -14.98
N LEU A 187 -8.65 3.66 -13.79
CA LEU A 187 -7.91 3.61 -12.52
C LEU A 187 -6.95 2.42 -12.46
N VAL A 188 -7.39 1.23 -12.86
CA VAL A 188 -6.54 0.04 -12.89
C VAL A 188 -5.40 0.19 -13.92
N ALA A 189 -5.72 0.71 -15.10
CA ALA A 189 -4.71 0.98 -16.14
C ALA A 189 -3.70 2.05 -15.66
N ALA A 190 -4.17 3.12 -15.04
CA ALA A 190 -3.34 4.16 -14.46
C ALA A 190 -2.46 3.60 -13.34
N GLN A 191 -2.99 2.74 -12.47
CA GLN A 191 -2.22 2.08 -11.40
C GLN A 191 -1.04 1.30 -11.96
N TYR A 192 -1.30 0.44 -12.95
CA TYR A 192 -0.28 -0.37 -13.59
C TYR A 192 0.78 0.51 -14.25
N TRP A 193 0.33 1.52 -15.01
CA TRP A 193 1.22 2.41 -15.74
C TRP A 193 2.09 3.25 -14.80
N LEU A 194 1.51 3.85 -13.75
CA LEU A 194 2.22 4.66 -12.76
C LEU A 194 3.24 3.84 -11.97
N THR A 195 2.88 2.63 -11.55
CA THR A 195 3.80 1.72 -10.84
C THR A 195 5.00 1.36 -11.73
N ALA A 196 4.74 1.05 -13.01
CA ALA A 196 5.80 0.69 -13.94
C ALA A 196 6.64 1.92 -14.39
N ALA A 197 6.00 3.08 -14.57
CA ALA A 197 6.66 4.32 -14.97
C ALA A 197 7.57 4.87 -13.86
N SER A 198 7.10 4.89 -12.61
CA SER A 198 7.90 5.30 -11.45
C SER A 198 9.12 4.40 -11.26
N GLY A 199 8.94 3.08 -11.34
CA GLY A 199 10.05 2.13 -11.26
C GLY A 199 11.08 2.31 -12.38
N ARG A 200 10.63 2.48 -13.65
CA ARG A 200 11.53 2.74 -14.79
C ARG A 200 12.23 4.09 -14.70
N TRP A 201 11.53 5.13 -14.20
CA TRP A 201 12.12 6.45 -14.04
C TRP A 201 13.22 6.41 -12.99
N TRP A 202 12.97 5.76 -11.85
CA TRP A 202 13.96 5.59 -10.78
C TRP A 202 15.17 4.75 -11.23
N ALA A 203 14.92 3.63 -11.91
CA ALA A 203 16.00 2.79 -12.45
C ALA A 203 16.91 3.55 -13.43
N ARG A 204 16.35 4.47 -14.24
CA ARG A 204 17.15 5.28 -15.18
C ARG A 204 18.02 6.33 -14.48
N HIS A 205 17.55 6.94 -13.41
CA HIS A 205 18.29 8.00 -12.69
C HIS A 205 19.28 7.44 -11.66
N ALA A 206 19.08 6.21 -11.18
CA ALA A 206 20.00 5.54 -10.26
C ALA A 206 21.32 5.09 -10.92
N HIS A 207 21.44 5.16 -12.25
CA HIS A 207 22.70 4.90 -12.98
C HIS A 207 23.49 6.19 -13.30
N ALA A 208 22.96 7.37 -12.95
CA ALA A 208 23.59 8.67 -13.22
C ALA A 208 24.26 9.29 -11.98
N VAL A 209 24.29 8.57 -10.86
CA VAL A 209 24.96 8.92 -9.58
C VAL A 209 25.85 7.75 -9.20
#